data_AF-H8FPL0-F1
#
_entry.id   AF-H8FPL0-F1
#
_cell.length_a   1.000
_cell.length_b   1.000
_cell.length_c   1.000
_cell.angle_alpha   90.00
_cell.angle_beta   90.00
_cell.angle_gamma   90.00
#
_symmetry.space_group_name_H-M   'P 1'
#
loop_
_entity.id
_entity.type
_entity.pdbx_description
1 polymer ?
#
loop_
_entity_poly.entity_id
_entity_poly.type
_entity_poly.pdbx_seq_one_letter_code
_entity_poly.pdbx_strand_id
1 'polypeptide(L)'
;MITTFRFALLSFALMVIAISGPVSAEEKVGSRIFVETAFPPTTAELEAARKWAPELFSQAEGAGRPVTVRVARSGRTLLISLESVAICDRVRACPLLVFRDITRSPVYRGSAFQNLILDYRENSTWLILRVWETVTECRISGVTKAICRPVTPGASSAGRP
;
A
#
# COMPACT_ATOMS: atom_id res chain seq x y z
N MET A 1 46.06 49.13 22.71
CA MET A 1 45.09 48.63 21.71
C MET A 1 45.06 47.10 21.75
N ILE A 2 44.52 46.48 22.81
CA ILE A 2 44.37 45.01 22.92
C ILE A 2 43.14 44.73 23.81
N THR A 3 41.96 45.20 23.45
CA THR A 3 40.76 44.99 24.28
C THR A 3 39.48 44.74 23.51
N THR A 4 39.50 44.76 22.17
CA THR A 4 38.30 44.58 21.35
C THR A 4 38.16 43.18 20.73
N PHE A 5 39.23 42.38 20.68
CA PHE A 5 39.20 41.09 19.98
C PHE A 5 38.57 39.93 20.77
N ARG A 6 38.50 40.02 22.11
CA ARG A 6 37.97 38.93 22.96
C ARG A 6 36.44 38.92 23.10
N PHE A 7 35.78 40.06 22.88
CA PHE A 7 34.31 40.14 22.95
C PHE A 7 33.61 39.64 21.69
N ALA A 8 34.24 39.73 20.51
CA ALA A 8 33.65 39.25 19.27
C ALA A 8 33.55 37.72 19.20
N LEU A 9 34.48 37.00 19.85
CA LEU A 9 34.55 35.54 19.81
C LEU A 9 33.52 34.87 20.73
N LEU A 10 33.15 35.51 21.85
CA LEU A 10 32.11 35.04 22.77
C LEU A 10 30.70 35.16 22.17
N SER A 11 30.44 36.20 21.38
CA SER A 11 29.15 36.40 20.72
C SER A 11 28.88 35.38 19.61
N PHE A 12 29.92 34.91 18.92
CA PHE A 12 29.77 33.91 17.85
C PHE A 12 29.48 32.51 18.41
N ALA A 13 30.06 32.16 19.58
CA ALA A 13 29.84 30.87 20.22
C ALA A 13 28.40 30.71 20.77
N LEU A 14 27.77 31.78 21.23
CA LEU A 14 26.37 31.75 21.70
C LEU A 14 25.35 31.64 20.55
N MET A 15 25.69 32.12 19.34
CA MET A 15 24.78 32.06 18.20
C MET A 15 24.75 30.68 17.54
N VAL A 16 25.82 29.89 17.64
CA VAL A 16 25.87 28.51 17.11
C VAL A 16 25.10 27.51 18.01
N ILE A 17 25.04 27.76 19.32
CA ILE A 17 24.30 26.91 20.27
C ILE A 17 22.78 27.14 20.18
N ALA A 18 22.33 28.32 19.72
CA ALA A 18 20.91 28.63 19.58
C ALA A 18 20.22 28.00 18.34
N ILE A 19 20.99 27.41 17.40
CA ILE A 19 20.44 26.78 16.18
C ILE A 19 20.30 25.26 16.34
N SER A 20 20.85 24.69 17.41
CA SER A 20 20.67 23.27 17.77
C SER A 20 19.40 23.07 18.61
N GLY A 21 18.27 23.59 18.11
CA GLY A 21 16.97 23.15 18.58
C GLY A 21 16.82 21.65 18.38
N PRO A 22 16.09 20.93 19.24
CA PRO A 22 15.79 19.53 18.99
C PRO A 22 15.05 19.48 17.66
N VAL A 23 15.69 18.91 16.64
CA VAL A 23 14.96 18.29 15.54
C VAL A 23 14.17 17.19 16.23
N SER A 24 12.96 17.51 16.66
CA SER A 24 11.91 16.53 16.82
C SER A 24 11.74 15.95 15.43
N ALA A 25 12.48 14.88 15.16
CA ALA A 25 12.21 14.00 14.06
C ALA A 25 10.77 13.54 14.31
N GLU A 26 9.83 14.20 13.63
CA GLU A 26 8.44 13.81 13.65
C GLU A 26 8.41 12.39 13.13
N GLU A 27 8.30 11.45 14.06
CA GLU A 27 8.21 10.03 13.75
C GLU A 27 6.93 9.88 12.96
N LYS A 28 7.04 9.81 11.63
CA LYS A 28 5.92 9.48 10.77
C LYS A 28 5.54 8.04 11.06
N VAL A 29 4.73 7.85 12.09
CA VAL A 29 4.04 6.59 12.38
C VAL A 29 3.28 6.24 11.11
N GLY A 30 3.69 5.14 10.47
CA GLY A 30 3.06 4.71 9.23
C GLY A 30 1.58 4.49 9.43
N SER A 31 0.74 5.06 8.55
CA SER A 31 -0.71 4.88 8.63
C SER A 31 -1.10 3.53 8.04
N ARG A 32 -1.91 2.77 8.78
CA ARG A 32 -2.48 1.49 8.32
C ARG A 32 -3.96 1.67 8.05
N ILE A 33 -4.40 1.35 6.84
CA ILE A 33 -5.80 1.39 6.43
C ILE A 33 -6.26 -0.03 6.15
N PHE A 34 -7.28 -0.47 6.89
CA PHE A 34 -8.01 -1.70 6.60
C PHE A 34 -8.98 -1.43 5.45
N VAL A 35 -8.86 -2.23 4.40
CA VAL A 35 -9.66 -2.06 3.20
C VAL A 35 -10.92 -2.92 3.32
N GLU A 36 -11.86 -2.45 4.14
CA GLU A 36 -13.13 -3.14 4.39
C GLU A 36 -14.30 -2.55 3.58
N THR A 37 -14.13 -1.34 3.03
CA THR A 37 -15.18 -0.64 2.28
C THR A 37 -15.09 -0.91 0.79
N ALA A 38 -16.15 -1.51 0.24
CA ALA A 38 -16.31 -1.69 -1.20
C ALA A 38 -17.30 -0.68 -1.76
N PHE A 39 -16.92 -0.07 -2.88
CA PHE A 39 -17.74 0.84 -3.65
C PHE A 39 -18.27 0.14 -4.90
N PRO A 40 -19.42 0.58 -5.45
CA PRO A 40 -19.81 0.20 -6.79
C PRO A 40 -18.72 0.63 -7.79
N PRO A 41 -18.40 -0.21 -8.78
CA PRO A 41 -17.42 0.10 -9.80
C PRO A 41 -17.96 1.15 -10.77
N THR A 42 -17.09 2.06 -11.20
CA THR A 42 -17.32 2.96 -12.34
C THR A 42 -17.14 2.23 -13.65
N THR A 43 -17.58 2.82 -14.76
CA THR A 43 -17.38 2.28 -16.12
C THR A 43 -15.90 2.01 -16.40
N ALA A 44 -15.01 2.95 -16.08
CA ALA A 44 -13.57 2.80 -16.28
C ALA A 44 -12.99 1.62 -15.48
N GLU A 45 -13.51 1.35 -14.27
CA GLU A 45 -13.07 0.22 -13.44
C GLU A 45 -13.56 -1.12 -13.97
N LEU A 46 -14.79 -1.17 -14.50
CA LEU A 46 -15.31 -2.35 -15.18
C LEU A 46 -14.52 -2.67 -16.45
N GLU A 47 -14.23 -1.65 -17.26
CA GLU A 47 -13.42 -1.81 -18.48
C GLU A 47 -12.00 -2.27 -18.15
N ALA A 48 -11.36 -1.65 -17.16
CA ALA A 48 -10.02 -2.06 -16.73
C ALA A 48 -10.00 -3.50 -16.20
N ALA A 49 -11.01 -3.90 -15.43
CA ALA A 49 -11.15 -5.28 -14.96
C ALA A 49 -11.22 -6.27 -16.12
N ARG A 50 -12.09 -6.02 -17.11
CA ARG A 50 -12.23 -6.88 -18.29
C ARG A 50 -10.98 -6.91 -19.16
N LYS A 51 -10.31 -5.75 -19.31
CA LYS A 51 -9.07 -5.62 -20.08
C LYS A 51 -7.90 -6.42 -19.48
N TRP A 52 -7.74 -6.37 -18.16
CA TRP A 52 -6.55 -6.91 -17.49
C TRP A 52 -6.72 -8.29 -16.88
N ALA A 53 -7.95 -8.81 -16.85
CA ALA A 53 -8.27 -10.17 -16.41
C ALA A 53 -9.35 -10.85 -17.27
N PRO A 54 -9.24 -10.82 -18.62
CA PRO A 54 -10.27 -11.38 -19.51
C PRO A 54 -10.53 -12.86 -19.25
N GLU A 55 -9.49 -13.62 -18.88
CA GLU A 55 -9.60 -15.05 -18.59
C GLU A 55 -10.51 -15.36 -17.39
N LEU A 56 -10.52 -14.50 -16.36
CA LEU A 56 -11.37 -14.71 -15.19
C LEU A 56 -12.85 -14.45 -15.52
N PHE A 57 -13.12 -13.47 -16.36
CA PHE A 57 -14.48 -13.23 -16.87
C PHE A 57 -14.94 -14.41 -17.74
N SER A 58 -14.08 -14.87 -18.66
CA SER A 58 -14.39 -16.02 -19.52
C SER A 58 -14.64 -17.30 -18.71
N GLN A 59 -13.81 -17.58 -17.69
CA GLN A 59 -13.99 -18.74 -16.80
C GLN A 59 -15.32 -18.67 -16.03
N ALA A 60 -15.66 -17.49 -15.51
CA ALA A 60 -16.87 -17.28 -14.73
C ALA A 60 -18.13 -17.37 -15.62
N GLU A 61 -18.09 -16.78 -16.82
CA GLU A 61 -19.13 -16.87 -17.84
C GLU A 61 -19.33 -18.32 -18.33
N GLY A 62 -18.24 -19.06 -18.58
CA GLY A 62 -18.30 -20.48 -18.93
C GLY A 62 -18.91 -21.36 -17.84
N ALA A 63 -18.81 -20.94 -16.58
CA ALA A 63 -19.47 -21.59 -15.45
C ALA A 63 -20.92 -21.10 -15.21
N GLY A 64 -21.43 -20.17 -16.04
CA GLY A 64 -22.76 -19.57 -15.88
C GLY A 64 -22.89 -18.66 -14.65
N ARG A 65 -21.78 -18.11 -14.16
CA ARG A 65 -21.71 -17.29 -12.94
C ARG A 65 -20.98 -15.97 -13.22
N PRO A 66 -21.69 -14.85 -13.46
CA PRO A 66 -21.04 -13.60 -13.83
C PRO A 66 -20.12 -13.07 -12.72
N VAL A 67 -19.07 -12.34 -13.11
CA VAL A 67 -18.15 -11.65 -12.19
C VAL A 67 -18.79 -10.37 -11.68
N THR A 68 -18.89 -10.25 -10.37
CA THR A 68 -19.15 -8.99 -9.66
C THR A 68 -17.83 -8.28 -9.40
N VAL A 69 -17.75 -6.99 -9.68
CA VAL A 69 -16.53 -6.20 -9.46
C VAL A 69 -16.74 -5.33 -8.22
N ARG A 70 -15.82 -5.44 -7.26
CA ARG A 70 -15.80 -4.58 -6.06
C ARG A 70 -14.53 -3.75 -6.03
N VAL A 71 -14.69 -2.49 -5.64
CA VAL A 71 -13.61 -1.51 -5.72
C VAL A 71 -13.33 -0.92 -4.36
N ALA A 72 -12.05 -0.74 -4.04
CA ALA A 72 -11.61 0.12 -2.95
C ALA A 72 -10.58 1.14 -3.44
N ARG A 73 -10.61 2.33 -2.86
CA ARG A 73 -9.76 3.47 -3.26
C ARG A 73 -9.08 4.04 -2.04
N SER A 74 -7.78 4.28 -2.14
CA SER A 74 -7.02 4.96 -1.10
C SER A 74 -5.89 5.80 -1.70
N GLY A 75 -6.03 7.13 -1.63
CA GLY A 75 -5.15 8.06 -2.32
C GLY A 75 -5.09 7.76 -3.82
N ARG A 76 -3.88 7.45 -4.32
CA ARG A 76 -3.65 7.06 -5.73
C ARG A 76 -3.68 5.55 -5.97
N THR A 77 -4.01 4.75 -4.96
CA THR A 77 -4.13 3.30 -5.12
C THR A 77 -5.59 2.94 -5.35
N LEU A 78 -5.83 2.17 -6.41
CA LEU A 78 -7.11 1.58 -6.73
C LEU A 78 -6.98 0.06 -6.63
N LEU A 79 -7.92 -0.57 -5.93
CA LEU A 79 -8.00 -2.02 -5.76
C LEU A 79 -9.30 -2.52 -6.38
N ILE A 80 -9.20 -3.53 -7.22
CA ILE A 80 -10.33 -4.17 -7.89
C ILE A 80 -10.35 -5.65 -7.52
N SER A 81 -11.34 -6.05 -6.73
CA SER A 81 -11.65 -7.44 -6.43
C SER A 81 -12.64 -7.99 -7.46
N LEU A 82 -12.39 -9.19 -7.97
CA LEU A 82 -13.25 -9.88 -8.94
C LEU A 82 -13.95 -11.04 -8.23
N GLU A 83 -15.24 -10.88 -8.00
CA GLU A 83 -16.04 -11.79 -7.20
C GLU A 83 -17.00 -12.62 -8.05
N SER A 84 -16.71 -13.92 -8.19
CA SER A 84 -17.67 -14.92 -8.66
C SER A 84 -17.36 -16.24 -7.96
N VAL A 85 -18.39 -17.00 -7.61
CA VAL A 85 -18.22 -18.33 -6.98
C VAL A 85 -17.40 -19.31 -7.84
N ALA A 86 -17.26 -19.03 -9.14
CA ALA A 86 -16.45 -19.85 -10.05
C ALA A 86 -14.94 -19.59 -9.95
N ILE A 87 -14.52 -18.42 -9.46
CA ILE A 87 -13.11 -17.98 -9.43
C ILE A 87 -12.63 -17.54 -8.05
N CYS A 88 -13.55 -17.21 -7.14
CA CYS A 88 -13.27 -16.95 -5.75
C CYS A 88 -13.39 -18.23 -4.95
N ASP A 89 -12.31 -18.59 -4.28
CA ASP A 89 -12.39 -19.51 -3.15
C ASP A 89 -12.71 -18.69 -1.90
N ARG A 90 -13.95 -18.80 -1.41
CA ARG A 90 -14.41 -18.07 -0.21
C ARG A 90 -13.58 -18.39 1.04
N VAL A 91 -12.91 -19.54 1.06
CA VAL A 91 -12.05 -19.99 2.16
C VAL A 91 -10.64 -19.43 2.00
N ARG A 92 -10.16 -19.23 0.76
CA ARG A 92 -8.78 -18.79 0.50
C ARG A 92 -8.65 -17.34 0.10
N ALA A 93 -9.22 -16.93 -1.04
CA ALA A 93 -9.10 -15.57 -1.57
C ALA A 93 -9.93 -15.37 -2.85
N CYS A 94 -10.25 -14.11 -3.14
CA CYS A 94 -10.73 -13.67 -4.45
C CYS A 94 -9.59 -13.06 -5.28
N PRO A 95 -9.65 -13.14 -6.61
CA PRO A 95 -8.71 -12.43 -7.48
C PRO A 95 -8.71 -10.92 -7.23
N LEU A 96 -7.51 -10.33 -7.18
CA LEU A 96 -7.27 -8.92 -6.90
C LEU A 96 -6.35 -8.30 -7.95
N LEU A 97 -6.76 -7.14 -8.46
CA LEU A 97 -5.94 -6.24 -9.26
C LEU A 97 -5.68 -4.96 -8.48
N VAL A 98 -4.45 -4.46 -8.50
CA VAL A 98 -4.09 -3.17 -7.89
C VAL A 98 -3.47 -2.26 -8.92
N PHE A 99 -3.96 -1.02 -8.97
CA PHE A 99 -3.54 0.00 -9.91
C PHE A 99 -3.03 1.23 -9.15
N ARG A 100 -2.05 1.90 -9.76
CA ARG A 100 -1.63 3.28 -9.42
C ARG A 100 -2.18 4.30 -10.40
N ASP A 101 -2.50 3.82 -11.59
CA ASP A 101 -3.14 4.51 -12.69
C ASP A 101 -3.93 3.43 -13.44
N ILE A 102 -5.25 3.57 -13.49
CA ILE A 102 -6.16 2.56 -14.04
C ILE A 102 -6.01 2.39 -15.56
N THR A 103 -5.45 3.40 -16.24
CA THR A 103 -5.22 3.37 -17.68
C THR A 103 -4.04 2.48 -18.07
N ARG A 104 -3.17 2.17 -17.10
CA ARG A 104 -1.96 1.34 -17.27
C ARG A 104 -2.16 -0.08 -16.75
N SER A 105 -1.16 -0.94 -16.94
CA SER A 105 -1.18 -2.30 -16.39
C SER A 105 -1.21 -2.28 -14.86
N PRO A 106 -1.92 -3.22 -14.21
CA PRO A 106 -1.93 -3.31 -12.76
C PRO A 106 -0.51 -3.54 -12.23
N VAL A 107 -0.19 -2.86 -11.13
CA VAL A 107 1.07 -3.07 -10.41
C VAL A 107 1.06 -4.42 -9.69
N TYR A 108 -0.10 -4.90 -9.23
CA TYR A 108 -0.27 -6.23 -8.65
C TYR A 108 -1.45 -6.95 -9.30
N ARG A 109 -1.25 -8.25 -9.60
CA ARG A 109 -2.30 -9.19 -10.01
C ARG A 109 -2.06 -10.48 -9.25
N GLY A 110 -3.03 -10.89 -8.46
CA GLY A 110 -2.94 -12.09 -7.62
C GLY A 110 -4.27 -12.33 -6.94
N SER A 111 -4.22 -12.79 -5.70
CA SER A 111 -5.41 -13.02 -4.89
C SER A 111 -5.30 -12.32 -3.54
N ALA A 112 -6.44 -11.96 -2.95
CA ALA A 112 -6.50 -11.38 -1.62
C ALA A 112 -7.68 -11.92 -0.80
N PHE A 113 -7.51 -11.94 0.52
CA PHE A 113 -8.52 -12.31 1.50
C PHE A 113 -9.10 -11.07 2.18
N GLN A 114 -10.14 -11.27 3.00
CA GLN A 114 -10.93 -10.22 3.67
C GLN A 114 -10.09 -9.21 4.46
N ASN A 115 -8.87 -9.58 4.87
CA ASN A 115 -7.97 -8.74 5.67
C ASN A 115 -6.82 -8.19 4.83
N LEU A 116 -7.14 -7.20 3.99
CA LEU A 116 -6.17 -6.44 3.20
C LEU A 116 -5.83 -5.13 3.90
N ILE A 117 -4.54 -4.84 4.04
CA ILE A 117 -4.06 -3.61 4.69
C ILE A 117 -3.20 -2.83 3.71
N LEU A 118 -3.47 -1.54 3.58
CA LEU A 118 -2.53 -0.59 2.98
C LEU A 118 -1.73 0.07 4.10
N ASP A 119 -0.42 -0.15 4.08
CA ASP A 119 0.51 0.37 5.06
C ASP A 119 1.43 1.40 4.39
N TYR A 120 1.34 2.66 4.83
CA TYR A 120 2.14 3.77 4.31
C TYR A 120 3.35 3.97 5.20
N ARG A 121 4.48 3.38 4.80
CA ARG A 121 5.73 3.42 5.57
C ARG A 121 6.72 4.36 4.91
N GLU A 122 7.23 5.33 5.66
CA GLU A 122 8.24 6.29 5.19
C GLU A 122 7.83 6.93 3.85
N ASN A 123 8.37 6.41 2.74
CA ASN A 123 8.15 6.89 1.37
C ASN A 123 7.55 5.80 0.45
N SER A 124 6.87 4.79 1.00
CA SER A 124 6.30 3.71 0.20
C SER A 124 4.96 3.21 0.70
N THR A 125 4.09 2.88 -0.25
CA THR A 125 2.84 2.17 -0.01
C THR A 125 3.10 0.68 -0.13
N TRP A 126 2.76 -0.03 0.94
CA TRP A 126 2.82 -1.48 1.04
C TRP A 126 1.40 -2.04 1.08
N LEU A 127 1.19 -3.12 0.34
CA LEU A 127 -0.01 -3.92 0.36
C LEU A 127 0.29 -5.17 1.19
N ILE A 128 -0.34 -5.29 2.35
CA ILE A 128 -0.18 -6.44 3.24
C ILE A 128 -1.37 -7.37 3.02
N LEU A 129 -1.07 -8.55 2.52
CA LEU A 129 -2.03 -9.61 2.24
C LEU A 129 -1.92 -10.65 3.35
N ARG A 130 -3.01 -10.88 4.08
CA ARG A 130 -3.07 -11.92 5.12
C ARG A 130 -4.00 -13.02 4.65
N VAL A 131 -3.47 -14.22 4.45
CA VAL A 131 -4.22 -15.40 4.05
C VAL A 131 -3.89 -16.51 5.04
N TRP A 132 -4.82 -16.81 5.94
CA TRP A 132 -4.58 -17.76 7.04
C TRP A 132 -3.33 -17.37 7.85
N GLU A 133 -2.38 -18.30 8.01
CA GLU A 133 -1.10 -18.10 8.72
C GLU A 133 -0.03 -17.44 7.84
N THR A 134 -0.33 -17.14 6.57
CA THR A 134 0.61 -16.52 5.66
C THR A 134 0.36 -15.03 5.56
N VAL A 135 1.43 -14.25 5.76
CA VAL A 135 1.41 -12.82 5.52
C VAL A 135 2.38 -12.55 4.37
N THR A 136 1.94 -11.78 3.38
CA THR A 136 2.77 -11.33 2.27
C THR A 136 2.73 -9.82 2.22
N GLU A 137 3.89 -9.17 2.23
CA GLU A 137 3.99 -7.73 2.02
C GLU A 137 4.45 -7.45 0.59
N CYS A 138 3.68 -6.62 -0.11
CA CYS A 138 3.96 -6.20 -1.47
C CYS A 138 4.24 -4.69 -1.50
N ARG A 139 5.43 -4.26 -1.90
CA ARG A 139 5.68 -2.85 -2.18
C ARG A 139 5.01 -2.48 -3.51
N ILE A 140 4.07 -1.54 -3.50
CA ILE A 140 3.24 -1.19 -4.67
C ILE A 140 3.42 0.25 -5.18
N SER A 141 4.25 1.06 -4.51
CA SER A 141 4.59 2.43 -4.92
C SER A 141 6.01 2.52 -5.46
N GLY A 142 6.23 3.39 -6.46
CA GLY A 142 7.57 3.64 -7.01
C GLY A 142 8.13 2.48 -7.85
N VAL A 143 7.27 1.53 -8.24
CA VAL A 143 7.60 0.34 -9.00
C VAL A 143 6.59 0.12 -10.13
N THR A 144 7.03 -0.46 -11.23
CA THR A 144 6.16 -0.85 -12.37
C THR A 144 5.35 -2.11 -12.06
N LYS A 145 5.90 -3.01 -11.24
CA LYS A 145 5.24 -4.21 -10.72
C LYS A 145 5.54 -4.35 -9.23
N ALA A 146 4.57 -4.86 -8.50
CA ALA A 146 4.65 -5.04 -7.06
C ALA A 146 5.75 -6.04 -6.71
N ILE A 147 6.55 -5.71 -5.70
CA ILE A 147 7.60 -6.58 -5.18
C ILE A 147 7.08 -7.21 -3.90
N CYS A 148 6.72 -8.49 -3.96
CA CYS A 148 6.08 -9.22 -2.88
C CYS A 148 7.06 -10.15 -2.16
N ARG A 149 6.96 -10.22 -0.83
CA ARG A 149 7.73 -11.13 0.01
C ARG A 149 6.86 -11.74 1.10
N PRO A 150 6.97 -13.05 1.36
CA PRO A 150 6.35 -13.64 2.54
C PRO A 150 7.02 -13.09 3.79
N VAL A 151 6.24 -12.91 4.85
CA VAL A 151 6.70 -12.48 6.17
C VAL A 151 6.13 -13.44 7.20
N THR A 152 7.01 -13.89 8.09
CA THR A 152 6.62 -14.72 9.23
C THR A 152 5.92 -13.84 10.26
N PRO A 153 4.71 -14.20 10.74
CA PRO A 153 4.04 -13.50 11.83
C PRO A 153 4.92 -13.58 13.07
N GLY A 154 5.57 -12.47 13.45
CA GLY A 154 6.49 -12.41 14.59
C GLY A 154 7.61 -11.38 14.46
N ALA A 155 8.01 -11.03 13.23
CA ALA A 155 9.12 -10.08 13.01
C ALA A 155 8.69 -8.62 12.76
N SER A 156 7.39 -8.35 12.55
CA SER A 156 6.90 -7.01 12.13
C SER A 156 6.24 -6.19 13.25
N SER A 157 6.24 -6.68 14.50
CA SER A 157 5.69 -5.93 15.66
C SER A 157 6.47 -6.10 16.96
N ALA A 158 7.63 -6.75 16.95
CA ALA A 158 8.52 -6.83 18.10
C ALA A 158 9.85 -6.16 17.73
N GLY A 159 10.02 -4.90 18.13
CA GLY A 159 11.31 -4.21 18.07
C GLY A 159 11.51 -3.29 16.88
N ARG A 160 11.08 -2.04 17.03
CA ARG A 160 11.99 -0.93 16.78
C ARG A 160 12.02 -0.06 18.04
N PRO A 161 13.19 0.09 18.69
CA PRO A 161 13.35 1.07 19.77
C PRO A 161 13.17 2.50 19.26
#